data_AF-A0A285H4L9-F1
#
_entry.id   AF-A0A285H4L9-F1
#
_cell.length_a   1.000
_cell.length_b   1.000
_cell.length_c   1.000
_cell.angle_alpha   90.00
_cell.angle_beta   90.00
_cell.angle_gamma   90.00
#
_symmetry.space_group_name_H-M   'P 1'
#
loop_
_entity.id
_entity.type
_entity.pdbx_description
1 polymer ?
#
loop_
_entity_poly.entity_id
_entity_poly.type
_entity_poly.pdbx_seq_one_letter_code
_entity_poly.pdbx_strand_id
1 'polypeptide(L)' 'MEHGIDPTGLGEEDLFRELSSLYRTRLATLRHGPDAALDNHFKRTAELETEYMARYPGREVDPDRLTQDF' A
#
# COMPACT_ATOMS: atom_id res chain seq x y z
N MET A 1 10.89 15.69 5.50
CA MET A 1 10.88 14.59 6.47
C MET A 1 10.09 13.47 5.84
N GLU A 2 10.75 12.37 5.52
CA GLU A 2 10.08 11.17 5.01
C GLU A 2 9.37 10.52 6.21
N HIS A 3 8.04 10.59 6.24
CA HIS A 3 7.26 10.16 7.40
C HIS A 3 6.89 8.68 7.23
N GLY A 4 7.74 7.79 7.75
CA GLY A 4 7.47 6.36 7.84
C GLY A 4 8.71 5.57 8.25
N ILE A 5 8.52 4.45 8.95
CA ILE A 5 9.59 3.47 9.16
C ILE A 5 9.85 2.78 7.82
N ASP A 6 11.10 2.45 7.50
CA ASP A 6 11.44 1.64 6.32
C ASP A 6 10.57 0.37 6.29
N PRO A 7 9.81 0.11 5.20
CA PRO A 7 8.95 -1.07 5.10
C PRO A 7 9.67 -2.39 5.41
N THR A 8 10.95 -2.51 5.04
CA THR A 8 11.75 -3.72 5.28
C THR A 8 11.96 -4.01 6.77
N GLY A 9 11.87 -2.97 7.62
CA GLY A 9 11.96 -3.08 9.08
C GLY A 9 10.62 -3.26 9.78
N LEU A 10 9.49 -3.23 9.07
CA LEU A 10 8.16 -3.39 9.68
C LEU A 10 7.87 -4.85 10.01
N GLY A 11 7.28 -5.09 11.18
CA GLY A 11 6.61 -6.37 11.47
C GLY A 11 5.42 -6.60 10.53
N GLU A 12 4.97 -7.84 10.40
CA GLU A 12 3.84 -8.20 9.54
C GLU A 12 2.55 -7.44 9.89
N GLU A 13 2.17 -7.42 11.18
CA GLU A 13 0.99 -6.72 11.66
C GLU A 13 1.06 -5.21 11.39
N ASP A 14 2.25 -4.62 11.54
CA ASP A 14 2.48 -3.20 11.28
C ASP A 14 2.38 -2.87 9.79
N LEU A 15 2.93 -3.72 8.92
CA LEU A 15 2.81 -3.59 7.47
C LEU A 15 1.34 -3.57 7.05
N PHE A 16 0.54 -4.53 7.51
CA PHE A 16 -0.89 -4.58 7.18
C PHE A 16 -1.68 -3.41 7.77
N ARG A 17 -1.34 -2.98 8.98
CA ARG A 17 -1.96 -1.81 9.62
C ARG A 17 -1.68 -0.53 8.81
N GLU A 18 -0.45 -0.34 8.35
CA GLU A 18 -0.08 0.82 7.55
C GLU A 18 -0.76 0.81 6.17
N LEU A 19 -0.73 -0.32 5.45
CA LEU A 19 -1.44 -0.49 4.18
C LEU A 19 -2.93 -0.17 4.32
N SER A 20 -3.58 -0.73 5.36
CA SER A 20 -5.00 -0.49 5.63
C SER A 20 -5.30 0.99 5.89
N SER A 21 -4.43 1.68 6.64
CA SER A 21 -4.57 3.11 6.91
C SER A 21 -4.48 3.94 5.63
N LEU A 22 -3.50 3.65 4.76
CA LEU A 22 -3.32 4.35 3.49
C LEU A 22 -4.49 4.14 2.54
N TYR A 23 -4.96 2.91 2.39
CA TYR A 23 -6.09 2.61 1.51
C TYR A 23 -7.37 3.30 1.97
N ARG A 24 -7.61 3.37 3.28
CA ARG A 24 -8.80 4.03 3.85
C ARG A 24 -8.89 5.50 3.45
N THR A 25 -7.77 6.21 3.37
CA THR A 25 -7.76 7.66 3.09
C THR A 25 -7.38 7.99 1.66
N ARG A 26 -6.97 7.01 0.85
CA ARG A 26 -6.39 7.21 -0.49
C ARG A 26 -7.24 8.07 -1.40
N LEU A 27 -8.53 7.76 -1.52
CA LEU A 27 -9.44 8.49 -2.40
C LEU A 27 -9.65 9.93 -1.95
N ALA A 28 -9.77 10.16 -0.64
CA ALA A 28 -9.92 11.50 -0.09
C ALA A 28 -8.68 12.35 -0.34
N THR A 29 -7.48 11.80 -0.10
CA THR A 29 -6.22 12.49 -0.41
C THR A 29 -6.07 12.77 -1.90
N LEU A 30 -6.45 11.82 -2.77
CA LEU A 30 -6.38 12.02 -4.22
C LEU A 30 -7.26 13.16 -4.70
N ARG A 31 -8.48 13.30 -4.16
CA ARG A 31 -9.44 14.30 -4.64
C ARG A 31 -9.29 15.66 -3.99
N HIS A 32 -8.80 15.70 -2.75
CA HIS A 32 -8.93 16.88 -1.88
C HIS A 32 -7.68 17.18 -1.06
N GLY A 33 -6.67 16.33 -1.09
CA GLY A 33 -5.41 16.57 -0.39
C GLY A 33 -4.56 17.62 -1.10
N PRO A 34 -3.66 18.30 -0.37
CA PRO A 34 -2.62 19.10 -1.00
C PRO A 34 -1.63 18.20 -1.77
N ASP A 35 -0.97 18.75 -2.78
CA ASP A 35 -0.02 18.00 -3.64
C ASP A 35 1.02 17.22 -2.83
N ALA A 36 1.61 17.85 -1.80
CA ALA A 36 2.57 17.19 -0.93
C ALA A 36 2.02 15.95 -0.20
N ALA A 37 0.74 15.97 0.19
CA ALA A 37 0.11 14.80 0.81
C ALA A 37 -0.16 13.71 -0.23
N LEU A 38 -0.55 14.09 -1.44
CA LEU A 38 -0.74 13.16 -2.55
C LEU A 38 0.56 12.48 -2.95
N ASP A 39 1.65 13.23 -3.08
CA ASP A 39 3.00 12.72 -3.37
C ASP A 39 3.47 11.73 -2.31
N ASN A 40 3.30 12.08 -1.03
CA ASN A 40 3.64 11.19 0.07
C ASN A 40 2.80 9.90 0.04
N HIS A 41 1.51 10.01 -0.27
CA HIS A 41 0.65 8.83 -0.44
C HIS A 41 1.11 7.94 -1.59
N PHE A 42 1.48 8.51 -2.74
CA PHE A 42 2.00 7.73 -3.87
C PHE A 42 3.25 6.96 -3.49
N LYS A 43 4.25 7.67 -2.93
CA LYS A 43 5.52 7.07 -2.52
C LYS A 43 5.29 5.96 -1.49
N ARG A 44 4.58 6.27 -0.40
CA ARG A 44 4.40 5.32 0.71
C ARG A 44 3.58 4.10 0.31
N THR A 45 2.56 4.28 -0.53
CA THR A 45 1.76 3.14 -1.03
C THR A 45 2.63 2.20 -1.86
N ALA A 46 3.43 2.73 -2.79
CA ALA A 46 4.31 1.92 -3.63
C ALA A 46 5.36 1.15 -2.80
N GLU A 47 5.96 1.81 -1.80
CA GLU A 47 6.94 1.21 -0.90
C GLU A 47 6.38 0.01 -0.12
N LEU A 48 5.22 0.18 0.52
CA LEU A 48 4.60 -0.86 1.33
C LEU A 48 4.03 -2.00 0.46
N GLU A 49 3.47 -1.68 -0.70
CA GLU A 49 3.02 -2.71 -1.66
C GLU A 49 4.19 -3.51 -2.21
N THR A 50 5.32 -2.87 -2.49
CA THR A 50 6.55 -3.56 -2.91
C THR A 50 7.03 -4.53 -1.85
N GLU A 51 7.06 -4.10 -0.58
CA GLU A 51 7.43 -4.96 0.54
C GLU A 51 6.45 -6.13 0.71
N TYR A 52 5.15 -5.87 0.59
CA TYR A 52 4.14 -6.94 0.59
C TYR A 52 4.42 -7.96 -0.52
N MET A 53 4.66 -7.52 -1.75
CA MET A 53 4.96 -8.45 -2.87
C MET A 53 6.27 -9.22 -2.65
N ALA A 54 7.27 -8.61 -2.02
CA ALA A 54 8.52 -9.28 -1.67
C ALA A 54 8.31 -10.38 -0.61
N ARG A 55 7.44 -10.15 0.40
CA ARG A 55 7.10 -11.14 1.43
C ARG A 55 6.18 -12.24 0.93
N TYR A 56 5.26 -11.91 0.03
CA TYR A 56 4.24 -12.83 -0.49
C TYR A 56 4.29 -12.94 -2.02
N PRO A 57 5.36 -13.53 -2.60
CA PRO A 57 5.49 -13.67 -4.05
C PRO A 57 4.40 -14.55 -4.67
N GLY A 58 3.81 -15.45 -3.88
CA GLY A 58 2.63 -16.25 -4.22
C GLY A 58 1.37 -15.77 -3.49
N ARG A 59 1.17 -14.45 -3.39
CA ARG A 59 0.05 -13.85 -2.67
C ARG A 59 -1.28 -14.53 -3.01
N GLU A 60 -2.18 -14.52 -2.02
CA GLU A 60 -3.53 -15.03 -2.22
C GLU A 60 -4.23 -14.24 -3.34
N VAL A 61 -4.67 -14.96 -4.35
CA VAL A 61 -5.52 -14.45 -5.42
C VAL A 61 -6.84 -15.18 -5.28
N ASP A 62 -7.90 -14.41 -5.03
CA ASP A 62 -9.26 -14.94 -4.99
C ASP A 62 -9.63 -15.51 -6.37
N PRO A 63 -9.86 -16.83 -6.48
CA PRO A 63 -10.20 -17.47 -7.75
C PRO A 63 -11.49 -16.92 -8.36
N ASP A 64 -12.44 -16.46 -7.55
CA ASP A 64 -13.70 -15.90 -8.03
C ASP A 64 -13.50 -14.52 -8.69
N ARG A 65 -12.34 -13.87 -8.45
CA ARG A 65 -11.94 -12.61 -9.10
C ARG A 65 -11.07 -12.82 -10.34
N LEU A 66 -10.75 -14.06 -10.70
CA LEU A 66 -10.05 -14.39 -11.94
C LEU A 66 -11.06 -14.36 -13.11
N THR A 67 -11.12 -13.24 -13.82
CA THR A 67 -11.73 -13.23 -15.14
C THR A 67 -10.88 -14.08 -16.08
N GLN A 68 -11.51 -15.00 -16.81
CA GLN A 68 -10.84 -15.98 -17.67
C GLN A 68 -10.16 -15.36 -18.92
N ASP A 69 -10.26 -14.04 -19.09
CA ASP A 69 -9.69 -13.29 -20.20
C ASP A 69 -8.47 -12.50 -19.72
N PHE A 70 -7.27 -13.03 -19.97
CA PHE A 70 -5.99 -12.31 -19.87
C PHE A 70 -5.21 -12.44 -21.19
#